data_AF-F8CEC5-F1
#
_entry.id   AF-F8CEC5-F1
#
_cell.length_a   1.000
_cell.length_b   1.000
_cell.length_c   1.000
_cell.angle_alpha   90.00
_cell.angle_beta   90.00
_cell.angle_gamma   90.00
#
_symmetry.space_group_name_H-M   'P 1'
#
loop_
_entity.id
_entity.type
_entity.pdbx_description
1 polymer ?
#
loop_
_entity_poly.entity_id
_entity_poly.type
_entity_poly.pdbx_seq_one_letter_code
_entity_poly.pdbx_strand_id
1 'polypeptide(L)'
;MTYKEAVNLGFSQCRSRGYECRLKDADRKGRDVWRVKFHAFARGARGHLHLDFDAYSRRLLRADEKVKARRHDWDDDDDRRGRGRGKKKGHARRDD
;
A
#
# COMPACT_ATOMS: atom_id res chain seq x y z
N MET A 1 7.12 -14.72 -16.63
CA MET A 1 7.70 -13.58 -15.89
C MET A 1 8.17 -14.04 -14.52
N THR A 2 9.36 -13.59 -14.10
CA THR A 2 10.00 -13.94 -12.82
C THR A 2 9.77 -12.87 -11.74
N TYR A 3 10.01 -13.24 -10.46
CA TYR A 3 9.96 -12.31 -9.33
C TYR A 3 10.81 -11.04 -9.57
N LYS A 4 12.05 -11.22 -10.05
CA LYS A 4 12.98 -10.12 -10.28
C LYS A 4 12.48 -9.17 -11.38
N GLU A 5 11.89 -9.70 -12.44
CA GLU A 5 11.26 -8.88 -13.50
C GLU A 5 10.08 -8.07 -12.96
N ALA A 6 9.20 -8.69 -12.17
CA ALA A 6 8.04 -8.00 -11.58
C ALA A 6 8.45 -6.84 -10.67
N VAL A 7 9.44 -7.09 -9.80
CA VAL A 7 9.99 -6.07 -8.92
C VAL A 7 10.65 -4.94 -9.73
N ASN A 8 11.44 -5.26 -10.75
CA ASN A 8 12.14 -4.24 -11.55
C ASN A 8 11.19 -3.35 -12.36
N LEU A 9 10.12 -3.93 -12.93
CA LEU A 9 9.05 -3.18 -13.58
C LEU A 9 8.32 -2.28 -12.59
N GLY A 10 8.04 -2.79 -11.40
CA GLY A 10 7.44 -2.02 -10.32
C GLY A 10 8.29 -0.82 -9.87
N PHE A 11 9.60 -1.02 -9.71
CA PHE A 11 10.54 0.07 -9.42
C PHE A 11 10.57 1.14 -10.51
N SER A 12 10.52 0.72 -11.79
CA SER A 12 10.49 1.66 -12.92
C SER A 12 9.25 2.54 -12.90
N GLN A 13 8.08 1.95 -12.61
CA GLN A 13 6.83 2.69 -12.45
C GLN A 13 6.89 3.67 -11.29
N CYS A 14 7.43 3.23 -10.16
CA CYS A 14 7.54 4.06 -8.97
C CYS A 14 8.46 5.28 -9.18
N ARG A 15 9.60 5.06 -9.81
CA ARG A 15 10.55 6.13 -10.16
C ARG A 15 9.96 7.10 -11.19
N SER A 16 9.18 6.60 -12.14
CA SER A 16 8.48 7.44 -13.13
C SER A 16 7.46 8.38 -12.49
N ARG A 17 6.96 8.06 -11.30
CA ARG A 17 6.00 8.88 -10.55
C ARG A 17 6.67 9.86 -9.57
N GLY A 18 8.00 9.82 -9.46
CA GLY A 18 8.75 10.72 -8.57
C GLY A 18 8.63 10.37 -7.09
N TYR A 19 8.17 9.16 -6.76
CA TYR A 19 8.15 8.66 -5.39
C TYR A 19 9.41 7.86 -5.09
N GLU A 20 9.89 7.98 -3.86
CA GLU A 20 10.90 7.08 -3.35
C GLU A 20 10.22 5.80 -2.91
N CYS A 21 10.56 4.69 -3.55
CA CYS A 21 9.83 3.44 -3.37
C CYS A 21 10.70 2.36 -2.78
N ARG A 22 10.17 1.68 -1.78
CA ARG A 22 10.82 0.55 -1.12
C ARG A 22 9.97 -0.68 -1.28
N LEU A 23 10.54 -1.74 -1.83
CA LEU A 23 9.85 -3.03 -1.95
C LEU A 23 9.42 -3.49 -0.55
N LYS A 24 8.11 -3.71 -0.38
CA LYS A 24 7.56 -4.29 0.84
C LYS A 24 7.46 -5.79 0.68
N ASP A 25 6.81 -6.21 -0.39
CA ASP A 25 6.44 -7.58 -0.65
C ASP A 25 6.17 -7.78 -2.14
N ALA A 26 6.45 -8.97 -2.65
CA ALA A 26 6.14 -9.33 -4.03
C ALA A 26 5.75 -10.79 -4.07
N ASP A 27 4.46 -11.02 -4.32
CA ASP A 27 3.85 -12.33 -4.31
C ASP A 27 3.19 -12.61 -5.66
N ARG A 28 3.17 -13.88 -6.06
CA ARG A 28 2.37 -14.30 -7.22
C ARG A 28 1.00 -14.71 -6.73
N LYS A 29 -0.03 -13.95 -7.13
CA LYS A 29 -1.43 -14.26 -6.85
C LYS A 29 -1.94 -15.24 -7.92
N GLY A 30 -2.09 -16.50 -7.53
CA GLY A 30 -2.50 -17.57 -8.45
C GLY A 30 -1.38 -18.00 -9.40
N ARG A 31 -1.73 -18.35 -10.64
CA ARG A 31 -0.76 -18.76 -11.67
C ARG A 31 -0.33 -17.62 -12.60
N ASP A 32 -1.17 -16.61 -12.74
CA ASP A 32 -1.10 -15.69 -13.87
C ASP A 32 -0.86 -14.23 -13.46
N VAL A 33 -0.94 -13.88 -12.17
CA VAL A 33 -0.82 -12.48 -11.72
C VAL A 33 0.30 -12.33 -10.71
N TRP A 34 1.19 -11.37 -10.93
CA TRP A 34 2.20 -10.91 -9.99
C TRP A 34 1.70 -9.67 -9.25
N ARG A 35 1.55 -9.77 -7.94
CA ARG A 35 1.20 -8.66 -7.07
C ARG A 35 2.46 -8.14 -6.39
N VAL A 36 2.80 -6.89 -6.66
CA VAL A 36 3.98 -6.23 -6.11
C VAL A 36 3.53 -5.07 -5.25
N LYS A 37 3.95 -5.06 -4.00
CA LYS A 37 3.64 -4.02 -3.02
C LYS A 37 4.89 -3.21 -2.71
N PHE A 38 4.81 -1.91 -2.95
CA PHE A 38 5.84 -0.95 -2.57
C PHE A 38 5.31 -0.03 -1.47
N HIS A 39 6.20 0.39 -0.57
CA HIS A 39 5.99 1.61 0.19
C HIS A 39 6.47 2.78 -0.66
N ALA A 40 5.60 3.74 -0.92
CA ALA A 40 5.92 4.99 -1.61
C ALA A 40 6.09 6.11 -0.57
N PHE A 41 7.15 6.88 -0.71
CA PHE A 41 7.50 8.00 0.15
C PHE A 41 7.68 9.25 -0.72
N ALA A 42 7.05 10.34 -0.31
CA ALA A 42 7.14 11.66 -0.93
C ALA A 42 7.38 12.73 0.15
N ARG A 43 7.76 13.95 -0.25
CA ARG A 43 7.87 15.08 0.69
C ARG A 43 6.50 15.44 1.24
N GLY A 44 6.18 14.94 2.44
CA GLY A 44 4.91 15.20 3.14
C GLY A 44 3.79 14.20 2.86
N ALA A 45 4.03 13.20 2.02
CA ALA A 45 3.09 12.10 1.78
C ALA A 45 3.81 10.75 1.89
N ARG A 46 3.15 9.75 2.45
CA ARG A 46 3.63 8.37 2.49
C ARG A 46 2.50 7.49 2.01
N GLY A 47 2.78 6.25 1.64
CA GLY A 47 1.75 5.25 1.44
C GLY A 47 2.19 3.98 0.78
N HIS A 48 1.23 3.29 0.19
CA HIS A 48 1.44 2.01 -0.45
C HIS A 48 1.10 2.12 -1.94
N LEU A 49 1.97 1.54 -2.77
CA LEU A 49 1.71 1.36 -4.19
C LEU A 49 1.56 -0.14 -4.42
N HIS A 50 0.38 -0.56 -4.85
CA HIS A 50 0.09 -1.93 -5.23
C HIS A 50 0.03 -2.01 -6.76
N LEU A 51 0.84 -2.89 -7.34
CA LEU A 51 0.90 -3.11 -8.78
C LEU A 51 0.62 -4.58 -9.05
N ASP A 52 -0.40 -4.85 -9.86
CA ASP A 52 -0.72 -6.17 -10.36
C ASP A 52 -0.27 -6.28 -11.82
N PHE A 53 0.60 -7.24 -12.12
CA PHE A 53 1.12 -7.51 -13.45
C PHE A 53 0.67 -8.88 -13.94
N ASP A 54 0.36 -8.98 -15.23
CA ASP A 54 0.14 -10.26 -15.89
C ASP A 54 1.48 -11.01 -16.07
N ALA A 55 1.54 -12.25 -15.61
CA ALA A 55 2.76 -13.07 -15.59
C ALA A 55 3.20 -13.54 -16.97
N TYR A 56 2.31 -13.50 -17.97
CA TYR A 56 2.59 -13.89 -19.34
C TYR A 56 2.90 -12.66 -20.21
N SER A 57 2.02 -11.68 -20.18
CA SER A 57 2.03 -10.48 -21.02
C SER A 57 2.90 -9.36 -20.47
N ARG A 58 3.34 -9.45 -19.20
CA ARG A 58 4.05 -8.39 -18.45
C ARG A 58 3.28 -7.07 -18.38
N ARG A 59 1.99 -7.12 -18.69
CA ARG A 59 1.13 -5.95 -18.77
C ARG A 59 0.65 -5.60 -17.38
N LEU A 60 0.67 -4.32 -17.05
CA LEU A 60 0.08 -3.82 -15.82
C LEU A 60 -1.45 -4.02 -15.91
N LEU A 61 -1.98 -4.89 -15.08
CA LEU A 61 -3.41 -5.14 -14.97
C LEU A 61 -4.07 -4.10 -14.07
N ARG A 62 -3.40 -3.72 -12.98
CA ARG A 62 -3.91 -2.77 -12.01
C ARG A 62 -2.76 -2.01 -11.34
N ALA A 63 -2.93 -0.71 -11.17
CA ALA A 63 -2.08 0.11 -10.32
C ALA A 63 -2.96 0.88 -9.33
N ASP A 64 -2.78 0.59 -8.05
CA ASP A 64 -3.49 1.23 -6.95
C ASP A 64 -2.46 1.99 -6.12
N GLU A 65 -2.56 3.32 -6.17
CA GLU A 65 -1.68 4.22 -5.43
C GLU A 65 -2.44 4.78 -4.23
N LYS A 66 -2.10 4.28 -3.04
CA LYS A 66 -2.62 4.76 -1.76
C LYS A 66 -1.60 5.63 -1.07
N VAL A 67 -1.18 6.72 -1.72
CA VAL A 67 -0.29 7.73 -1.13
C VAL A 67 -1.15 8.87 -0.58
N LYS A 68 -1.27 8.96 0.75
CA LYS A 68 -2.02 10.02 1.42
C LYS A 68 -1.05 11.07 1.99
N ALA A 69 -1.31 12.34 1.71
CA ALA A 69 -0.62 13.45 2.36
C ALA A 69 -0.89 13.39 3.86
N ARG A 70 0.14 13.64 4.69
CA ARG A 70 0.05 13.64 6.16
C ARG A 70 -1.02 14.63 6.64
N ARG A 71 -2.28 14.19 6.78
CA ARG A 71 -3.28 14.91 7.57
C ARG A 71 -4.15 14.05 8.49
N HIS A 72 -4.19 12.72 8.36
CA HIS A 72 -4.77 11.84 9.39
C HIS A 72 -4.58 10.37 9.02
N ASP A 73 -4.44 9.52 10.04
CA ASP A 73 -4.67 8.08 10.03
C ASP A 73 -3.91 7.19 9.03
N TRP A 74 -2.84 6.57 9.53
CA TRP A 74 -2.32 5.30 9.02
C TRP A 74 -2.97 4.10 9.74
N ASP A 75 -4.22 4.22 10.20
CA ASP A 75 -4.98 3.21 10.95
C ASP A 75 -6.27 2.79 10.18
N ASP A 76 -6.14 2.45 8.90
CA ASP A 76 -7.29 1.97 8.10
C ASP A 76 -6.81 1.01 7.00
N ASP A 77 -6.14 -0.06 7.40
CA ASP A 77 -5.92 -1.26 6.56
C ASP A 77 -5.69 -2.47 7.50
N ASP A 78 -6.58 -2.63 8.49
CA ASP A 78 -6.81 -3.94 9.13
C ASP A 78 -8.16 -4.45 8.61
N ASP A 79 -8.10 -5.40 7.69
CA ASP A 79 -9.20 -6.15 7.09
C ASP A 79 -10.00 -6.99 8.13
N ARG A 80 -10.50 -6.39 9.20
CA ARG A 80 -11.38 -7.08 10.16
C ARG A 80 -12.74 -6.41 10.22
N ARG A 81 -13.67 -7.03 9.50
CA ARG A 81 -15.10 -7.17 9.84
C ARG A 81 -15.45 -6.60 11.23
N GLY A 82 -15.93 -5.36 11.30
CA GLY A 82 -16.24 -4.73 12.59
C GLY A 82 -17.27 -3.63 12.47
N ARG A 83 -18.55 -4.00 12.56
CA ARG A 83 -19.65 -3.05 12.79
C ARG A 83 -19.41 -2.29 14.10
N GLY A 84 -19.62 -0.97 14.10
CA GLY A 84 -20.36 -0.33 15.20
C GLY A 84 -19.66 0.78 16.00
N ARG A 85 -20.22 1.99 15.85
CA ARG A 85 -20.84 2.78 16.94
C ARG A 85 -19.93 3.10 18.16
N GLY A 86 -19.34 4.29 18.14
CA GLY A 86 -18.48 4.77 19.22
C GLY A 86 -19.17 5.20 20.51
N LYS A 87 -18.39 5.74 21.45
CA LYS A 87 -18.86 6.70 22.46
C LYS A 87 -17.69 7.43 23.10
N LYS A 88 -17.91 8.72 23.32
CA LYS A 88 -17.02 9.74 23.86
C LYS A 88 -16.71 9.54 25.36
N LYS A 89 -15.55 10.08 25.75
CA LYS A 89 -15.23 10.85 26.98
C LYS A 89 -15.61 10.26 28.36
N GLY A 90 -14.59 10.18 29.21
CA GLY A 90 -14.71 10.22 30.65
C GLY A 90 -13.34 10.33 31.32
N HIS A 91 -12.77 11.53 31.37
CA HIS A 91 -11.68 11.84 32.31
C HIS A 91 -12.30 11.95 33.70
N ALA A 92 -12.07 10.98 34.58
CA ALA A 92 -12.27 11.18 36.01
C ALA A 92 -10.97 11.76 36.57
N ARG A 93 -11.07 13.01 37.02
CA ARG A 93 -10.04 13.74 37.75
C ARG A 93 -9.94 13.20 39.19
N ARG A 94 -8.73 13.31 39.71
CA ARG A 94 -8.20 13.39 41.09
C ARG A 94 -9.17 13.71 42.27
N ASP A 95 -8.74 13.23 43.45
CA ASP A 95 -8.99 13.62 44.87
C ASP A 95 -10.39 13.43 45.50
N ASP A 96 -10.52 12.45 46.42
CA ASP A 96 -10.66 12.64 47.89
C ASP A 96 -10.11 11.37 48.60
#